data_AF-A0AAE0IZL3-F1
#
_entry.id   AF-A0AAE0IZL3-F1
#
_cell.length_a   1.000
_cell.length_b   1.000
_cell.length_c   1.000
_cell.angle_alpha   90.00
_cell.angle_beta   90.00
_cell.angle_gamma   90.00
#
_symmetry.space_group_name_H-M   'P 1'
#
loop_
_entity.id
_entity.type
_entity.pdbx_description
1 polymer ?
#
loop_
_entity_poly.entity_id
_entity_poly.type
_entity_poly.pdbx_seq_one_letter_code
_entity_poly.pdbx_strand_id
1 'polypeptide(L)'
;MYANIKTPATCYVDFCLIPIGTHNVSVAQEVADVQRLLKDSGLFYTMHSAGTTVEGSWDEVMKVVGQAHSVVHQGGVKRVQTSMRVGTRTDKSQTAADKVKRIEDILSQDTVHHHHEHDNDDEDNKTQDGKNEFSDSDDDSDGGGRSDRDNGNNNNHNNNSNNNNRNTNSNDNGSRGSNKGSKRSQSPTPDVIDKGFSNGYSEF
;
A
#
# COMPACT_ATOMS: atom_id res chain seq x y z
N MET A 1 22.69 -30.88 5.08
CA MET A 1 21.37 -31.37 5.53
C MET A 1 20.35 -30.23 5.43
N TYR A 2 19.95 -29.86 4.20
CA TYR A 2 19.06 -28.70 3.97
C TYR A 2 17.85 -29.02 3.07
N ALA A 3 17.81 -30.19 2.42
CA ALA A 3 16.78 -30.55 1.44
C ALA A 3 15.35 -30.68 2.04
N ASN A 4 15.22 -30.83 3.36
CA ASN A 4 13.94 -31.08 4.04
C ASN A 4 13.46 -29.89 4.87
N ILE A 5 14.12 -28.73 4.79
CA ILE A 5 13.66 -27.53 5.50
C ILE A 5 12.47 -26.97 4.74
N LYS A 6 11.32 -26.87 5.44
CA LYS A 6 10.09 -26.32 4.87
C LYS A 6 10.15 -24.80 4.81
N THR A 7 9.49 -24.23 3.82
CA THR A 7 9.21 -22.79 3.75
C THR A 7 8.22 -22.38 4.85
N PRO A 8 8.19 -21.10 5.23
CA PRO A 8 7.19 -20.58 6.15
C PRO A 8 5.77 -20.81 5.63
N ALA A 9 4.83 -21.10 6.52
CA ALA A 9 3.45 -21.40 6.12
C ALA A 9 2.76 -20.21 5.45
N THR A 10 3.05 -18.99 5.90
CA THR A 10 2.47 -17.74 5.37
C THR A 10 3.52 -16.65 5.22
N CYS A 11 3.27 -15.72 4.32
CA CYS A 11 4.04 -14.51 4.15
C CYS A 11 3.17 -13.35 3.66
N TYR A 12 3.74 -12.15 3.77
CA TYR A 12 3.33 -11.01 2.98
C TYR A 12 4.53 -10.56 2.14
N VAL A 13 4.29 -10.18 0.90
CA VAL A 13 5.30 -9.68 -0.03
C VAL A 13 4.82 -8.37 -0.60
N ASP A 14 5.61 -7.32 -0.42
CA ASP A 14 5.48 -6.09 -1.19
C ASP A 14 6.47 -6.14 -2.35
N PHE A 15 5.97 -6.16 -3.58
CA PHE A 15 6.82 -6.23 -4.78
C PHE A 15 6.57 -5.06 -5.74
N CYS A 16 7.65 -4.63 -6.38
CA CYS A 16 7.68 -3.63 -7.43
C CYS A 16 8.32 -4.26 -8.67
N LEU A 17 7.49 -4.45 -9.71
CA LEU A 17 7.88 -5.08 -10.98
C LEU A 17 8.10 -4.01 -12.04
N ILE A 18 9.25 -4.04 -12.69
CA ILE A 18 9.71 -3.04 -13.66
C ILE A 18 10.07 -3.73 -14.98
N PRO A 19 9.27 -3.56 -16.04
CA PRO A 19 9.65 -3.89 -17.41
C PRO A 19 10.87 -3.06 -17.86
N ILE A 20 11.83 -3.68 -18.53
CA ILE A 20 13.03 -3.00 -19.06
C ILE A 20 13.09 -3.16 -20.57
N GLY A 21 13.31 -2.06 -21.28
CA GLY A 21 13.50 -2.05 -22.73
C GLY A 21 12.20 -2.09 -23.53
N THR A 22 11.10 -1.54 -23.00
CA THR A 22 9.76 -1.51 -23.63
C THR A 22 9.62 -0.48 -24.77
N HIS A 23 10.71 0.22 -25.16
CA HIS A 23 10.72 1.36 -26.09
C HIS A 23 9.83 2.56 -25.70
N ASN A 24 9.05 2.44 -24.63
CA ASN A 24 8.13 3.44 -24.09
C ASN A 24 8.48 3.73 -22.61
N VAL A 25 8.26 4.96 -22.16
CA VAL A 25 8.50 5.33 -20.76
C VAL A 25 7.38 4.82 -19.83
N SER A 26 6.14 4.75 -20.35
CA SER A 26 5.00 4.26 -19.58
C SER A 26 4.98 2.73 -19.56
N VAL A 27 4.69 2.17 -18.38
CA VAL A 27 4.54 0.72 -18.13
C VAL A 27 3.15 0.38 -17.57
N ALA A 28 2.19 1.30 -17.72
CA ALA A 28 0.88 1.18 -17.08
C ALA A 28 0.08 -0.03 -17.58
N GLN A 29 0.27 -0.43 -18.84
CA GLN A 29 -0.44 -1.58 -19.42
C GLN A 29 0.06 -2.89 -18.81
N GLU A 30 1.36 -3.06 -18.70
CA GLU A 30 2.01 -4.22 -18.08
C GLU A 30 1.60 -4.35 -16.62
N VAL A 31 1.57 -3.23 -15.88
CA VAL A 31 1.10 -3.21 -14.49
C VAL A 31 -0.38 -3.58 -14.42
N ALA A 32 -1.22 -3.09 -15.32
CA ALA A 32 -2.64 -3.45 -15.36
C ALA A 32 -2.86 -4.95 -15.61
N ASP A 33 -2.05 -5.58 -16.47
CA ASP A 33 -2.12 -7.03 -16.71
C ASP A 33 -1.71 -7.83 -15.47
N VAL A 34 -0.71 -7.38 -14.71
CA VAL A 34 -0.35 -7.97 -13.41
C VAL A 34 -1.50 -7.83 -12.41
N GLN A 35 -2.21 -6.70 -12.37
CA GLN A 35 -3.35 -6.53 -11.46
C GLN A 35 -4.53 -7.45 -11.82
N ARG A 36 -4.77 -7.72 -13.11
CA ARG A 36 -5.77 -8.71 -13.55
C ARG A 36 -5.39 -10.11 -13.08
N LEU A 37 -4.13 -10.50 -13.24
CA LEU A 37 -3.61 -11.77 -12.73
C LEU A 37 -3.81 -11.89 -11.20
N LEU A 38 -3.48 -10.85 -10.43
CA LEU A 38 -3.66 -10.86 -8.98
C LEU A 38 -5.12 -11.01 -8.58
N LYS A 39 -6.03 -10.32 -9.28
CA LYS A 39 -7.47 -10.48 -9.09
C LYS A 39 -7.93 -11.93 -9.34
N ASP A 40 -7.47 -12.53 -10.42
CA ASP A 40 -7.83 -13.91 -10.79
C ASP A 40 -7.20 -14.97 -9.88
N SER A 41 -6.09 -14.63 -9.19
CA SER A 41 -5.43 -15.53 -8.25
C SER A 41 -6.24 -15.82 -6.98
N GLY A 42 -7.16 -14.92 -6.61
CA GLY A 42 -7.93 -15.00 -5.36
C GLY A 42 -7.14 -14.70 -4.09
N LEU A 43 -5.85 -14.37 -4.19
CA LEU A 43 -5.04 -13.93 -3.05
C LEU A 43 -5.48 -12.55 -2.56
N PHE A 44 -5.26 -12.27 -1.29
CA PHE A 44 -5.45 -10.92 -0.77
C PHE A 44 -4.30 -10.02 -1.25
N TYR A 45 -4.63 -8.86 -1.80
CA TYR A 45 -3.62 -7.92 -2.26
C TYR A 45 -4.11 -6.47 -2.15
N THR A 46 -3.16 -5.56 -2.01
CA THR A 46 -3.37 -4.10 -1.98
C THR A 46 -2.34 -3.43 -2.88
N MET A 47 -2.81 -2.76 -3.93
CA MET A 47 -1.97 -1.95 -4.81
C MET A 47 -1.75 -0.55 -4.23
N HIS A 48 -0.55 0.00 -4.42
CA HIS A 48 -0.22 1.39 -4.11
C HIS A 48 0.73 1.94 -5.18
N SER A 49 1.12 3.22 -5.04
CA SER A 49 1.90 3.94 -6.07
C SER A 49 3.25 3.32 -6.43
N ALA A 50 3.84 2.57 -5.51
CA ALA A 50 5.21 2.04 -5.63
C ALA A 50 5.27 0.52 -5.78
N GLY A 51 4.14 -0.17 -5.85
CA GLY A 51 4.13 -1.64 -5.86
C GLY A 51 2.79 -2.24 -5.51
N THR A 52 2.82 -3.52 -5.16
CA THR A 52 1.65 -4.26 -4.69
C THR A 52 2.05 -5.18 -3.56
N THR A 53 1.32 -5.08 -2.45
CA THR A 53 1.44 -6.00 -1.33
C THR A 53 0.48 -7.18 -1.53
N VAL A 54 0.98 -8.41 -1.46
CA VAL A 54 0.22 -9.66 -1.60
C VAL A 54 0.43 -10.50 -0.35
N GLU A 55 -0.63 -11.16 0.12
CA GLU A 55 -0.62 -11.97 1.34
C GLU A 55 -1.18 -13.37 1.07
N GLY A 56 -0.60 -14.39 1.68
CA GLY A 56 -1.02 -15.78 1.50
C GLY A 56 -0.02 -16.79 2.00
N SER A 57 -0.09 -18.03 1.49
CA SER A 57 0.97 -19.01 1.72
C SER A 57 2.24 -18.63 0.96
N TRP A 58 3.41 -19.04 1.46
CA TRP A 58 4.68 -18.75 0.80
C TRP A 58 4.68 -19.20 -0.66
N ASP A 59 4.21 -20.43 -0.92
CA ASP A 59 4.26 -21.02 -2.24
C ASP A 59 3.29 -20.32 -3.21
N GLU A 60 2.08 -19.98 -2.77
CA GLU A 60 1.11 -19.26 -3.62
C GLU A 60 1.57 -17.84 -3.94
N VAL A 61 2.10 -17.11 -2.95
CA VAL A 61 2.60 -15.74 -3.15
C VAL A 61 3.79 -15.73 -4.09
N MET A 62 4.79 -16.61 -3.88
CA MET A 62 5.95 -16.67 -4.77
C MET A 62 5.58 -17.16 -6.18
N LYS A 63 4.61 -18.06 -6.28
CA LYS A 63 4.05 -18.50 -7.57
C LYS A 63 3.40 -17.33 -8.32
N VAL A 64 2.56 -16.53 -7.67
CA VAL A 64 1.88 -15.42 -8.38
C VAL A 64 2.86 -14.33 -8.80
N VAL A 65 3.92 -14.07 -8.02
CA VAL A 65 5.00 -13.17 -8.42
C VAL A 65 5.73 -13.69 -9.67
N GLY A 66 6.03 -15.00 -9.73
CA GLY A 66 6.59 -15.61 -10.94
C GLY A 66 5.65 -15.57 -12.15
N GLN A 67 4.35 -15.74 -11.92
CA GLN A 67 3.33 -15.59 -12.97
C GLN A 67 3.23 -14.15 -13.46
N ALA A 68 3.41 -13.15 -12.59
CA ALA A 68 3.42 -11.74 -12.98
C ALA A 68 4.54 -11.45 -13.99
N HIS A 69 5.74 -11.99 -13.79
CA HIS A 69 6.81 -11.93 -14.79
C HIS A 69 6.39 -12.59 -16.11
N SER A 70 5.76 -13.76 -16.04
CA SER A 70 5.33 -14.51 -17.23
C SER A 70 4.29 -13.74 -18.04
N VAL A 71 3.33 -13.09 -17.38
CA VAL A 71 2.31 -12.25 -18.01
C VAL A 71 2.96 -11.07 -18.74
N VAL A 72 3.92 -10.40 -18.10
CA VAL A 72 4.64 -9.27 -18.74
C VAL A 72 5.48 -9.75 -19.93
N HIS A 73 6.10 -10.93 -19.84
CA HIS A 73 6.82 -11.54 -20.96
C HIS A 73 5.91 -11.90 -22.14
N GLN A 74 4.67 -12.33 -21.89
CA GLN A 74 3.68 -12.60 -22.95
C GLN A 74 3.31 -11.33 -23.73
N GLY A 75 3.43 -10.15 -23.12
CA GLY A 75 3.31 -8.85 -23.78
C GLY A 75 4.48 -8.45 -24.67
N GLY A 76 5.51 -9.29 -24.81
CA GLY A 76 6.69 -9.06 -25.65
C GLY A 76 7.86 -8.37 -24.92
N VAL A 77 7.72 -8.06 -23.64
CA VAL A 77 8.81 -7.51 -22.82
C VAL A 77 9.88 -8.57 -22.61
N LYS A 78 11.12 -8.28 -22.98
CA LYS A 78 12.23 -9.27 -22.90
C LYS A 78 12.84 -9.38 -21.51
N ARG A 79 12.83 -8.30 -20.73
CA ARG A 79 13.46 -8.24 -19.41
C ARG A 79 12.53 -7.60 -18.40
N VAL A 80 12.38 -8.26 -17.26
CA VAL A 80 11.63 -7.77 -16.11
C VAL A 80 12.54 -7.81 -14.90
N GLN A 81 12.65 -6.69 -14.19
CA GLN A 81 13.32 -6.61 -12.91
C GLN A 81 12.29 -6.40 -11.82
N THR A 82 12.34 -7.22 -10.78
CA THR A 82 11.45 -7.07 -9.62
C THR A 82 12.29 -6.87 -8.38
N SER A 83 11.88 -5.91 -7.56
CA SER A 83 12.37 -5.76 -6.19
C SER A 83 11.23 -6.13 -5.24
N MET A 84 11.53 -6.82 -4.15
CA MET A 84 10.51 -7.23 -3.20
C MET A 84 11.02 -7.24 -1.77
N ARG A 85 10.14 -6.89 -0.84
CA ARG A 85 10.31 -7.10 0.60
C ARG A 85 9.33 -8.15 1.05
N VAL A 86 9.85 -9.25 1.58
CA VAL A 86 9.05 -10.34 2.15
C VAL A 86 9.22 -10.36 3.65
N GLY A 87 8.11 -10.60 4.37
CA GLY A 87 8.17 -10.87 5.79
C GLY A 87 7.36 -12.09 6.18
N THR A 88 7.87 -12.77 7.20
CA THR A 88 7.23 -13.93 7.82
C THR A 88 7.41 -13.80 9.33
N ARG A 89 6.52 -14.44 10.08
CA ARG A 89 6.55 -14.41 11.54
C ARG A 89 5.94 -15.69 12.10
N THR A 90 6.41 -16.11 13.28
CA THR A 90 5.97 -17.36 13.93
C THR A 90 5.22 -17.13 15.24
N ASP A 91 5.18 -15.89 15.72
CA ASP A 91 4.63 -15.51 17.03
C ASP A 91 3.15 -15.13 16.98
N LYS A 92 2.65 -14.58 15.86
CA LYS A 92 1.22 -14.30 15.63
C LYS A 92 0.88 -14.23 14.15
N SER A 93 -0.38 -14.42 13.80
CA SER A 93 -0.89 -14.05 12.47
C SER A 93 -1.16 -12.55 12.43
N GLN A 94 -0.68 -11.86 11.39
CA GLN A 94 -0.89 -10.43 11.22
C GLN A 94 -0.85 -10.06 9.74
N THR A 95 -1.85 -9.32 9.26
CA THR A 95 -1.92 -8.82 7.89
C THR A 95 -1.12 -7.53 7.70
N ALA A 96 -0.95 -7.06 6.46
CA ALA A 96 -0.37 -5.74 6.21
C ALA A 96 -1.26 -4.62 6.75
N ALA A 97 -2.59 -4.77 6.63
CA ALA A 97 -3.56 -3.79 7.16
C ALA A 97 -3.46 -3.65 8.67
N ASP A 98 -3.28 -4.76 9.42
CA ASP A 98 -3.11 -4.71 10.87
C ASP A 98 -1.87 -3.92 11.31
N LYS A 99 -0.83 -3.85 10.47
CA LYS A 99 0.37 -3.06 10.75
C LYS A 99 0.10 -1.57 10.59
N VAL A 100 -0.60 -1.20 9.53
CA VAL A 100 -1.02 0.18 9.29
C VAL A 100 -1.94 0.63 10.42
N LYS A 101 -2.98 -0.16 10.74
CA LYS A 101 -3.90 0.12 11.84
C LYS A 101 -3.16 0.31 13.16
N ARG A 102 -2.19 -0.56 13.48
CA ARG A 102 -1.40 -0.43 14.72
C ARG A 102 -0.68 0.91 14.81
N ILE A 103 -0.16 1.42 13.70
CA ILE A 103 0.52 2.73 13.63
C ILE A 103 -0.51 3.86 13.78
N GLU A 104 -1.63 3.79 13.06
CA GLU A 104 -2.72 4.77 13.16
C GLU A 104 -3.26 4.89 14.59
N ASP A 105 -3.44 3.75 15.27
CA ASP A 105 -3.85 3.70 16.69
C ASP A 105 -2.83 4.46 17.58
N ILE A 106 -1.52 4.40 17.30
CA ILE A 106 -0.49 5.18 18.04
C ILE A 106 -0.64 6.68 17.74
N LEU A 107 -0.68 7.04 16.46
CA LEU A 107 -0.74 8.44 16.04
C LEU A 107 -1.99 9.15 16.57
N SER A 108 -3.11 8.42 16.68
CA SER A 108 -4.34 8.96 17.28
C SER A 108 -4.18 9.32 18.76
N GLN A 109 -3.34 8.60 19.51
CA GLN A 109 -3.10 8.86 20.93
C GLN A 109 -2.22 10.10 21.14
N ASP A 110 -1.30 10.39 20.21
CA ASP A 110 -0.46 11.60 20.25
C ASP A 110 -1.31 12.87 20.21
N THR A 111 -2.43 12.85 19.50
CA THR A 111 -3.33 14.01 19.39
C THR A 111 -4.14 14.31 20.66
N VAL A 112 -4.33 13.31 21.54
CA VAL A 112 -5.15 13.46 22.76
C VAL A 112 -4.37 14.11 23.90
N HIS A 113 -3.04 14.00 23.90
CA HIS A 113 -2.19 14.51 24.99
C HIS A 113 -1.80 16.00 24.88
N HIS A 114 -2.20 16.71 23.82
CA HIS A 114 -1.84 18.12 23.61
C HIS A 114 -2.92 19.15 24.00
N HIS A 115 -4.08 18.74 24.51
CA HIS A 115 -5.17 19.64 24.91
C HIS A 115 -5.44 19.62 26.44
N HIS A 116 -4.41 19.83 27.26
CA HIS A 116 -4.62 20.16 28.67
C HIS A 116 -3.82 21.41 29.08
N GLU A 117 -4.55 22.36 29.67
CA GLU A 117 -4.17 23.65 30.31
C GLU A 117 -4.06 24.86 29.36
N HIS A 118 -4.71 26.02 29.57
CA HIS A 118 -5.19 26.67 30.79
C HIS A 118 -6.57 27.33 30.61
N ASP A 119 -7.55 26.95 31.43
CA ASP A 119 -8.58 27.88 31.90
C ASP A 119 -8.07 28.40 33.24
N ASN A 120 -7.50 29.61 33.27
CA ASN A 120 -7.28 30.35 34.51
C ASN A 120 -8.45 31.32 34.69
N ASP A 121 -9.18 31.11 35.77
CA ASP A 121 -10.21 32.00 36.30
C ASP A 121 -9.58 33.34 36.71
N ASP A 122 -9.83 34.42 35.95
CA ASP A 122 -9.56 35.79 36.41
C ASP A 122 -10.88 36.42 36.91
N GLU A 123 -11.23 36.09 38.15
CA GLU A 123 -12.08 36.93 39.01
C GLU A 123 -11.23 38.06 39.63
N ASP A 124 -11.88 39.22 39.80
CA ASP A 124 -11.50 40.35 40.67
C ASP A 124 -10.31 41.24 40.29
N ASN A 125 -10.63 42.41 39.70
CA ASN A 125 -10.05 43.65 40.23
C ASN A 125 -11.06 44.80 40.26
N LYS A 126 -11.45 45.15 41.49
CA LYS A 126 -12.26 46.32 41.84
C LYS A 126 -11.46 47.61 41.69
N THR A 127 -12.18 48.62 41.23
CA THR A 127 -11.96 50.07 41.28
C THR A 127 -11.08 50.57 42.43
N GLN A 128 -10.11 51.45 42.15
CA GLN A 128 -10.06 52.72 42.88
C GLN A 128 -9.31 53.84 42.14
N ASP A 129 -9.96 55.01 42.21
CA ASP A 129 -9.58 56.31 41.68
C ASP A 129 -8.28 56.87 42.27
N GLY A 130 -7.56 57.66 41.46
CA GLY A 130 -6.42 58.43 41.94
C GLY A 130 -5.89 59.37 40.86
N LYS A 131 -6.57 60.51 40.68
CA LYS A 131 -6.02 61.67 39.95
C LYS A 131 -4.76 62.15 40.66
N ASN A 132 -3.66 62.34 39.94
CA ASN A 132 -2.66 63.35 40.23
C ASN A 132 -1.97 63.78 38.92
N GLU A 133 -2.05 65.08 38.67
CA GLU A 133 -1.45 65.85 37.57
C GLU A 133 0.04 66.11 37.82
N PHE A 134 0.72 66.64 36.78
CA PHE A 134 2.07 67.23 36.73
C PHE A 134 3.23 66.24 36.81
N SER A 135 4.31 66.28 36.02
CA SER A 135 4.86 67.03 34.88
C SER A 135 5.96 66.10 34.31
N ASP A 136 6.60 66.20 33.15
CA ASP A 136 7.17 67.29 32.38
C ASP A 136 7.48 66.78 30.95
N SER A 137 7.75 67.77 30.13
CA SER A 137 8.24 67.85 28.75
C SER A 137 9.12 66.74 28.14
N ASP A 138 9.08 66.77 26.80
CA ASP A 138 10.11 66.40 25.80
C ASP A 138 9.67 65.20 24.94
N ASP A 139 9.83 65.14 23.62
CA ASP A 139 10.09 66.10 22.55
C ASP A 139 9.94 65.24 21.27
N ASP A 140 9.40 65.87 20.24
CA ASP A 140 9.59 65.57 18.82
C ASP A 140 9.24 64.23 18.13
N SER A 141 8.53 64.44 17.01
CA SER A 141 8.59 63.74 15.71
C SER A 141 7.54 62.66 15.39
N ASP A 142 6.46 63.19 14.83
CA ASP A 142 5.43 62.54 14.03
C ASP A 142 5.97 62.00 12.69
N GLY A 143 5.36 60.91 12.20
CA GLY A 143 5.29 60.61 10.77
C GLY A 143 6.01 59.33 10.30
N GLY A 144 5.26 58.24 10.12
CA GLY A 144 5.65 57.21 9.15
C GLY A 144 4.97 55.84 9.21
N GLY A 145 3.94 55.64 8.36
CA GLY A 145 3.62 54.36 7.66
C GLY A 145 2.92 53.26 8.47
N ARG A 146 1.60 53.05 8.31
CA ARG A 146 0.96 52.11 7.34
C ARG A 146 1.51 50.68 7.44
N SER A 147 0.79 49.76 8.10
CA SER A 147 -0.11 48.75 7.49
C SER A 147 0.65 47.85 6.49
N ASP A 148 0.77 46.54 6.63
CA ASP A 148 -0.27 45.53 6.83
C ASP A 148 0.33 44.24 7.41
N ARG A 149 -0.37 43.62 8.37
CA ARG A 149 -0.10 42.27 8.87
C ARG A 149 -1.03 41.30 8.13
N ASP A 150 -0.53 40.64 7.09
CA ASP A 150 -1.24 39.51 6.49
C ASP A 150 -0.91 38.21 7.23
N ASN A 151 -1.83 37.83 8.11
CA ASN A 151 -1.89 36.54 8.80
C ASN A 151 -2.67 35.55 7.93
N GLY A 152 -1.95 34.84 7.05
CA GLY A 152 -2.51 33.79 6.19
C GLY A 152 -2.73 32.47 6.93
N ASN A 153 -3.86 32.37 7.62
CA ASN A 153 -4.45 31.13 8.12
C ASN A 153 -4.83 30.22 6.93
N ASN A 154 -4.15 29.09 6.73
CA ASN A 154 -4.51 28.12 5.69
C ASN A 154 -4.95 26.80 6.32
N ASN A 155 -6.23 26.73 6.68
CA ASN A 155 -6.92 25.51 7.07
C ASN A 155 -7.46 24.78 5.83
N ASN A 156 -6.79 23.65 5.54
CA ASN A 156 -7.34 22.31 5.31
C ASN A 156 -8.59 22.15 4.41
N HIS A 157 -8.51 21.27 3.40
CA HIS A 157 -9.60 20.33 3.03
C HIS A 157 -8.99 19.14 2.26
N ASN A 158 -8.51 18.12 2.97
CA ASN A 158 -8.20 16.82 2.36
C ASN A 158 -9.42 15.88 2.47
N ASN A 159 -10.21 15.79 1.40
CA ASN A 159 -11.33 14.85 1.29
C ASN A 159 -10.81 13.43 0.99
N ASN A 160 -10.58 12.63 2.03
CA ASN A 160 -10.37 11.20 1.89
C ASN A 160 -11.71 10.50 1.64
N SER A 161 -12.07 10.33 0.36
CA SER A 161 -13.22 9.50 -0.03
C SER A 161 -12.88 8.03 0.17
N ASN A 162 -13.36 7.49 1.30
CA ASN A 162 -13.27 6.09 1.67
C ASN A 162 -14.10 5.22 0.70
N ASN A 163 -13.46 4.67 -0.34
CA ASN A 163 -14.12 3.84 -1.33
C ASN A 163 -14.14 2.37 -0.87
N ASN A 164 -15.12 2.04 -0.04
CA ASN A 164 -15.42 0.67 0.38
C ASN A 164 -15.94 -0.14 -0.81
N ASN A 165 -15.05 -0.88 -1.47
CA ASN A 165 -15.43 -1.85 -2.50
C ASN A 165 -16.04 -3.10 -1.83
N ARG A 166 -17.37 -3.10 -1.67
CA ARG A 166 -18.13 -4.26 -1.19
C ARG A 166 -18.11 -5.38 -2.24
N ASN A 167 -17.43 -6.46 -1.91
CA ASN A 167 -17.53 -7.74 -2.62
C ASN A 167 -18.93 -8.34 -2.41
N THR A 168 -19.74 -8.46 -3.47
CA THR A 168 -21.05 -9.13 -3.42
C THR A 168 -20.93 -10.51 -4.07
N ASN A 169 -20.80 -11.55 -3.25
CA ASN A 169 -20.86 -12.93 -3.71
C ASN A 169 -22.31 -13.41 -3.58
N SER A 170 -23.05 -13.39 -4.68
CA SER A 170 -24.40 -13.95 -4.75
C SER A 170 -24.30 -15.43 -5.13
N ASN A 171 -24.45 -16.31 -4.15
CA ASN A 171 -24.67 -17.73 -4.37
C ASN A 171 -26.10 -17.92 -4.90
N ASP A 172 -26.23 -18.26 -6.19
CA ASP A 172 -27.49 -18.77 -6.72
C ASP A 172 -27.35 -20.26 -7.06
N ASN A 173 -28.26 -21.05 -6.49
CA ASN A 173 -28.22 -22.50 -6.40
C ASN A 173 -29.35 -23.03 -7.29
N GLY A 174 -29.00 -23.50 -8.49
CA GLY A 174 -29.97 -23.89 -9.54
C GLY A 174 -29.66 -25.25 -10.16
N SER A 175 -30.45 -26.24 -9.75
CA SER A 175 -30.46 -27.68 -10.03
C SER A 175 -30.52 -28.17 -11.50
N ARG A 176 -30.20 -29.48 -11.66
CA ARG A 176 -30.46 -30.46 -12.77
C ARG A 176 -29.31 -30.62 -13.77
N GLY A 177 -28.82 -31.81 -14.14
CA GLY A 177 -29.17 -33.21 -13.83
C GLY A 177 -28.43 -34.13 -14.83
N SER A 178 -28.03 -35.31 -14.35
CA SER A 178 -27.80 -36.57 -15.10
C SER A 178 -26.85 -36.60 -16.31
N ASN A 179 -25.74 -37.35 -16.24
CA ASN A 179 -25.65 -38.63 -16.96
C ASN A 179 -24.49 -39.55 -16.50
N LYS A 180 -24.75 -40.86 -16.57
CA LYS A 180 -23.86 -41.98 -16.29
C LYS A 180 -22.83 -42.17 -17.42
N GLY A 181 -21.62 -42.64 -17.08
CA GLY A 181 -20.64 -43.07 -18.08
C GLY A 181 -19.32 -43.56 -17.48
N SER A 182 -19.34 -44.70 -16.79
CA SER A 182 -18.12 -45.42 -16.37
C SER A 182 -17.51 -46.15 -17.55
N LYS A 183 -16.26 -45.82 -17.92
CA LYS A 183 -15.28 -46.78 -18.49
C LYS A 183 -13.87 -46.42 -18.03
N ARG A 184 -13.23 -47.43 -17.47
CA ARG A 184 -11.87 -47.46 -16.91
C ARG A 184 -10.87 -47.82 -18.02
N SER A 185 -9.65 -47.32 -17.86
CA SER A 185 -8.37 -48.00 -18.10
C SER A 185 -7.45 -47.46 -19.22
N GLN A 186 -6.23 -47.18 -18.76
CA GLN A 186 -4.92 -47.31 -19.41
C GLN A 186 -4.30 -46.07 -20.07
N SER A 187 -3.36 -45.50 -19.30
CA SER A 187 -2.22 -44.68 -19.71
C SER A 187 -1.16 -45.50 -20.46
N PRO A 188 -0.45 -44.90 -21.42
CA PRO A 188 0.95 -45.20 -21.69
C PRO A 188 1.87 -44.04 -21.28
N THR A 189 3.08 -44.43 -20.87
CA THR A 189 4.24 -43.65 -20.39
C THR A 189 4.90 -42.76 -21.48
N PRO A 190 5.83 -41.84 -21.12
CA PRO A 190 6.20 -40.71 -21.94
C PRO A 190 7.34 -41.02 -22.93
N ASP A 191 7.20 -40.52 -24.16
CA ASP A 191 8.29 -40.49 -25.14
C ASP A 191 9.21 -39.29 -24.87
N VAL A 192 10.48 -39.62 -24.66
CA VAL A 192 11.63 -38.73 -24.62
C VAL A 192 11.89 -38.22 -26.04
N ILE A 193 11.76 -36.92 -26.26
CA ILE A 193 12.40 -36.26 -27.41
C ILE A 193 13.19 -35.07 -26.89
N ASP A 194 14.47 -35.34 -26.69
CA ASP A 194 15.57 -34.38 -26.64
C ASP A 194 15.62 -33.62 -27.98
N LYS A 195 15.28 -32.34 -27.95
CA LYS A 195 15.62 -31.38 -29.01
C LYS A 195 16.43 -30.28 -28.37
N GLY A 196 17.73 -30.36 -28.61
CA GLY A 196 18.74 -29.44 -28.11
C GLY A 196 18.37 -27.98 -28.32
N PHE A 197 18.33 -27.24 -27.23
CA PHE A 197 18.52 -25.81 -27.25
C PHE A 197 20.02 -25.55 -27.28
N SER A 198 20.52 -25.16 -28.45
CA SER A 198 21.86 -24.59 -28.59
C SER A 198 21.94 -23.30 -27.79
N ASN A 199 22.84 -23.28 -26.80
CA ASN A 199 23.28 -22.07 -26.10
C ASN A 199 23.84 -21.05 -27.10
N GLY A 200 23.09 -19.98 -27.35
CA GLY A 200 23.60 -18.75 -27.94
C GLY A 200 23.73 -17.69 -26.86
N TYR A 201 24.80 -17.75 -26.07
CA TYR A 201 25.21 -16.62 -25.24
C TYR A 201 25.88 -15.59 -26.16
N SER A 202 25.21 -14.47 -26.39
CA SER A 202 25.87 -13.23 -26.80
C SER A 202 25.95 -12.33 -25.57
N GLU A 203 27.18 -12.12 -25.09
CA GLU A 203 27.52 -11.10 -24.10
C GLU A 203 27.07 -9.72 -24.59
N PHE A 204 26.27 -9.03 -23.77
CA PHE A 204 26.16 -7.56 -23.70
C PHE A 204 25.72 -7.17 -22.29
#